data_AF-A0A399ZLU5-F1
#
_entry.id   AF-A0A399ZLU5-F1
#
_cell.length_a   1.000
_cell.length_b   1.000
_cell.length_c   1.000
_cell.angle_alpha   90.00
_cell.angle_beta   90.00
_cell.angle_gamma   90.00
#
_symmetry.space_group_name_H-M   'P 1'
#
loop_
_entity.id
_entity.type
_entity.pdbx_description
1 polymer ?
#
loop_
_entity_poly.entity_id
_entity_poly.type
_entity_poly.pdbx_seq_one_letter_code
_entity_poly.pdbx_strand_id
1 'polypeptide(L)'
;FERVEKDSRCPYPAQCAVQGSAIVQVTLRADGQTTALTLDTDKQSAQTFGQYAVELLTLAPYPQVDQPIAPDEYEATFVIRKYATAP
;
A
#
# COMPACT_ATOMS: atom_id res chain seq x y z
N PHE A 1 8.50 4.01 1.73
CA PHE A 1 7.31 3.88 2.57
C PHE A 1 7.34 5.04 3.55
N GLU A 2 6.27 5.81 3.64
CA GLU A 2 6.20 6.95 4.57
C GLU A 2 5.34 6.60 5.79
N ARG A 3 4.11 6.16 5.53
CA ARG A 3 3.13 5.82 6.58
C ARG A 3 1.92 5.09 6.00
N VAL A 4 1.14 4.48 6.88
CA VAL A 4 -0.26 4.14 6.62
C VAL A 4 -1.11 5.38 6.93
N GLU A 5 -1.84 5.87 5.94
CA GLU A 5 -2.74 7.02 6.09
C GLU A 5 -4.06 6.62 6.75
N LYS A 6 -4.57 5.44 6.38
CA LYS A 6 -5.80 4.87 6.92
C LYS A 6 -5.72 3.35 6.85
N ASP A 7 -6.11 2.68 7.92
CA ASP A 7 -6.38 1.24 7.90
C ASP A 7 -7.82 1.00 8.33
N SER A 8 -8.62 0.45 7.41
CA SER A 8 -10.01 0.04 7.66
C SER A 8 -10.26 -1.40 7.27
N ARG A 9 -9.19 -2.19 7.11
CA ARG A 9 -9.28 -3.62 6.82
C ARG A 9 -10.05 -4.30 7.95
N CYS A 10 -10.97 -5.17 7.60
CA CYS A 10 -11.80 -5.89 8.56
C CYS A 10 -10.90 -6.69 9.52
N PRO A 11 -10.89 -6.38 10.82
CA PRO A 11 -9.99 -7.05 11.75
C PRO A 11 -10.36 -8.52 11.91
N TYR A 12 -9.38 -9.40 12.01
CA TYR A 12 -9.61 -10.80 12.35
C TYR A 12 -9.91 -10.96 13.85
N PRO A 13 -10.86 -11.79 14.30
CA PRO A 13 -11.79 -12.64 13.54
C PRO A 13 -13.18 -12.00 13.31
N ALA A 14 -13.27 -10.67 13.24
CA ALA A 14 -14.55 -9.98 13.06
C ALA A 14 -15.20 -10.32 11.70
N GLN A 15 -16.53 -10.21 11.66
CA GLN A 15 -17.32 -10.37 10.44
C GLN A 15 -17.86 -9.00 10.02
N CYS A 16 -17.18 -8.36 9.08
CA CYS A 16 -17.61 -7.07 8.57
C CYS A 16 -18.55 -7.24 7.36
N ALA A 17 -19.56 -6.38 7.26
CA ALA A 17 -20.40 -6.31 6.06
C ALA A 17 -19.62 -5.85 4.81
N VAL A 18 -18.55 -5.08 5.01
CA VAL A 18 -17.60 -4.62 3.98
C VAL A 18 -16.18 -4.85 4.50
N GLN A 19 -15.30 -5.40 3.65
CA GLN A 19 -13.93 -5.77 4.03
C GLN A 19 -13.02 -4.56 4.32
N GLY A 20 -13.31 -3.39 3.75
CA GLY A 20 -12.47 -2.20 3.85
C GLY A 20 -11.10 -2.37 3.19
N SER A 21 -10.26 -1.33 3.27
CA SER A 21 -8.90 -1.32 2.73
C SER A 21 -7.95 -0.54 3.63
N ALA A 22 -6.65 -0.69 3.38
CA ALA A 22 -5.62 0.19 3.92
C ALA A 22 -5.02 1.06 2.80
N ILE A 23 -4.74 2.31 3.15
CA ILE A 23 -4.17 3.34 2.28
C ILE A 23 -2.76 3.63 2.77
N VAL A 24 -1.77 3.42 1.90
CA VAL A 24 -0.36 3.60 2.18
C VAL A 24 0.19 4.77 1.36
N GLN A 25 0.93 5.66 2.02
CA GLN A 25 1.67 6.73 1.35
C GLN A 25 3.12 6.30 1.12
N VAL A 26 3.58 6.47 -0.12
CA VAL A 26 4.97 6.20 -0.51
C VAL A 26 5.53 7.35 -1.32
N THR A 27 6.77 7.74 -1.03
CA THR A 27 7.53 8.64 -1.91
C THR A 27 8.45 7.82 -2.80
N LEU A 28 8.35 8.01 -4.11
CA LEU A 28 9.27 7.46 -5.11
C LEU A 28 10.23 8.53 -5.59
N ARG A 29 11.48 8.13 -5.80
CA ARG A 29 12.53 8.98 -6.36
C ARG A 29 13.31 8.20 -7.41
N ALA A 30 13.33 8.69 -8.65
CA ALA A 30 14.16 8.16 -9.73
C ALA A 30 14.41 9.26 -10.76
N ASP A 31 15.56 9.23 -11.44
CA ASP A 31 15.90 10.13 -12.55
C ASP A 31 15.67 11.63 -12.27
N GLY A 32 15.95 12.04 -11.02
CA GLY A 32 15.74 13.42 -10.55
C GLY A 32 14.28 13.80 -10.31
N GLN A 33 13.33 12.92 -10.59
CA GLN A 33 11.92 13.08 -10.25
C GLN A 33 11.62 12.55 -8.86
N THR A 34 10.75 13.25 -8.14
CA THR A 34 10.19 12.81 -6.85
C THR A 34 8.68 12.91 -6.91
N THR A 35 7.98 11.86 -6.53
CA THR A 35 6.52 11.82 -6.54
C THR A 35 6.01 11.06 -5.32
N ALA A 36 5.00 11.61 -4.66
CA ALA A 36 4.23 10.90 -3.65
C ALA A 36 3.10 10.13 -4.33
N LEU A 37 2.97 8.83 -4.02
CA LEU A 37 1.89 7.97 -4.46
C LEU A 37 1.09 7.47 -3.27
N THR A 38 -0.17 7.17 -3.54
CA THR A 38 -1.12 6.59 -2.60
C THR A 38 -1.55 5.23 -3.13
N LEU A 39 -1.20 4.16 -2.43
CA LEU A 39 -1.55 2.79 -2.82
C LEU A 39 -2.60 2.23 -1.86
N ASP A 40 -3.60 1.55 -2.43
CA ASP A 40 -4.71 0.95 -1.70
C ASP A 40 -4.62 -0.58 -1.79
N THR A 41 -4.78 -1.29 -0.67
CA THR A 41 -4.66 -2.76 -0.62
C THR A 41 -5.76 -3.52 -1.38
N ASP A 42 -6.80 -2.86 -1.88
CA ASP A 42 -7.93 -3.43 -2.62
C ASP A 42 -7.99 -2.89 -4.07
N LYS A 43 -8.28 -1.59 -4.25
CA LYS A 43 -8.69 -1.08 -5.58
C LYS A 43 -7.58 -0.43 -6.41
N GLN A 44 -6.53 0.05 -5.77
CA GLN A 44 -5.44 0.81 -6.41
C GLN A 44 -4.10 0.35 -5.85
N SER A 45 -3.86 -0.95 -5.90
CA SER A 45 -2.63 -1.55 -5.40
C SER A 45 -1.43 -1.22 -6.26
N ALA A 46 -1.62 -0.85 -7.53
CA ALA A 46 -0.53 -0.52 -8.45
C ALA A 46 -0.67 0.87 -9.09
N GLN A 47 0.45 1.57 -9.21
CA GLN A 47 0.57 2.84 -9.94
C GLN A 47 1.87 2.90 -10.75
N THR A 48 1.89 3.72 -11.79
CA THR A 48 3.07 3.93 -12.63
C THR A 48 3.88 5.14 -12.18
N PHE A 49 5.20 5.04 -12.32
CA PHE A 49 6.16 6.10 -12.07
C PHE A 49 7.30 5.99 -13.10
N GLY A 50 7.30 6.90 -14.07
CA GLY A 50 8.17 6.82 -15.24
C GLY A 50 7.97 5.50 -16.00
N GLN A 51 9.05 4.73 -16.15
CA GLN A 51 9.07 3.41 -16.80
C GLN A 51 8.81 2.25 -15.84
N TYR A 52 8.30 2.51 -14.64
CA TYR A 52 8.07 1.49 -13.62
C TYR A 52 6.60 1.42 -13.24
N ALA A 53 6.11 0.20 -12.99
CA ALA A 53 4.90 -0.07 -12.24
C ALA A 53 5.29 -0.46 -10.82
N VAL A 54 4.72 0.20 -9.83
CA VAL A 54 4.93 -0.04 -8.40
C VAL A 54 3.63 -0.57 -7.82
N GLU A 55 3.68 -1.79 -7.30
CA GLU A 55 2.54 -2.52 -6.76
C GLU A 55 2.74 -2.80 -5.27
N LEU A 56 1.78 -2.43 -4.43
CA LEU A 56 1.67 -2.84 -3.05
C LEU A 56 1.16 -4.29 -3.01
N LEU A 57 2.07 -5.21 -2.67
CA LEU A 57 1.77 -6.64 -2.64
C LEU A 57 1.10 -7.05 -1.32
N THR A 58 1.67 -6.61 -0.20
CA THR A 58 1.13 -6.89 1.14
C THR A 58 1.38 -5.73 2.09
N LEU A 59 0.52 -5.63 3.11
CA LEU A 59 0.71 -4.77 4.27
C LEU A 59 0.51 -5.62 5.53
N ALA A 60 1.57 -5.74 6.33
CA ALA A 60 1.56 -6.42 7.61
C ALA A 60 1.70 -5.41 8.76
N PRO A 61 1.26 -5.76 9.98
CA PRO A 61 0.38 -6.89 10.28
C PRO A 61 -1.03 -6.68 9.71
N TYR A 62 -1.81 -7.76 9.62
CA TYR A 62 -3.25 -7.66 9.36
C TYR A 62 -3.95 -7.33 10.69
N PRO A 63 -4.93 -6.42 10.72
CA PRO A 63 -5.54 -5.99 11.98
C PRO A 63 -6.24 -7.16 12.70
N GLN A 64 -6.12 -7.17 14.02
CA GLN A 64 -6.81 -8.11 14.90
C GLN A 64 -7.68 -7.35 15.90
N VAL A 65 -8.79 -7.97 16.32
CA VAL A 65 -9.67 -7.40 17.35
C VAL A 65 -8.88 -7.20 18.64
N ASP A 66 -9.08 -6.04 19.28
CA ASP A 66 -8.41 -5.62 20.53
C ASP A 66 -6.87 -5.54 20.46
N GLN A 67 -6.28 -5.59 19.26
CA GLN A 67 -4.85 -5.40 19.03
C GLN A 67 -4.61 -4.20 18.10
N PRO A 68 -4.44 -2.99 18.66
CA PRO A 68 -4.08 -1.83 17.85
C PRO A 68 -2.67 -2.03 17.25
N ILE A 69 -2.50 -1.58 16.00
CA ILE A 69 -1.21 -1.60 15.30
C ILE A 69 -0.58 -0.21 15.45
N ALA A 70 0.62 -0.14 16.01
CA ALA A 70 1.35 1.12 16.10
C ALA A 70 1.88 1.54 14.70
N PRO A 71 2.01 2.85 14.41
CA PRO A 71 2.43 3.31 13.08
C PRO A 71 3.77 2.75 12.58
N ASP A 72 4.69 2.46 13.50
CA ASP A 72 6.02 1.92 13.26
C ASP A 72 6.08 0.39 13.15
N GLU A 73 4.98 -0.32 13.44
CA GLU A 73 4.87 -1.77 13.29
C GLU A 73 4.46 -2.19 11.87
N TYR A 74 4.06 -1.24 11.03
CA TYR A 74 3.63 -1.55 9.67
C TYR A 74 4.81 -1.89 8.75
N GLU A 75 4.67 -3.01 8.06
CA GLU A 75 5.59 -3.47 7.02
C GLU A 75 4.83 -3.60 5.70
N ALA A 76 5.24 -2.83 4.69
CA ALA A 76 4.67 -2.90 3.35
C ALA A 76 5.65 -3.56 2.39
N THR A 77 5.18 -4.60 1.68
CA THR A 77 5.94 -5.26 0.61
C THR A 77 5.51 -4.70 -0.73
N PHE A 78 6.47 -4.26 -1.54
CA PHE A 78 6.21 -3.75 -2.88
C PHE A 78 6.89 -4.60 -3.94
N VAL A 79 6.25 -4.72 -5.10
CA VAL A 79 6.85 -5.25 -6.33
C VAL A 79 7.01 -4.10 -7.31
N ILE A 80 8.23 -3.95 -7.83
CA ILE A 80 8.55 -2.94 -8.84
C ILE A 80 8.89 -3.67 -10.14
N ARG A 81 8.16 -3.37 -11.21
CA ARG A 81 8.39 -3.95 -12.54
C ARG A 81 8.68 -2.83 -13.52
N LYS A 82 9.58 -3.07 -14.46
CA LYS A 82 9.74 -2.16 -15.61
C LYS A 82 8.50 -2.29 -16.49
N TYR A 83 7.72 -1.23 -16.58
CA TYR A 83 6.58 -1.13 -17.49
C TYR A 83 7.11 -0.59 -18.82
N ALA A 84 7.29 -1.47 -19.80
CA ALA A 84 7.58 -1.02 -21.15
C ALA A 84 6.34 -0.26 -21.64
N THR A 85 6.47 1.04 -21.88
CA THR A 85 5.51 1.78 -22.70
C THR A 85 5.41 1.05 -24.05
N ALA A 86 4.20 0.70 -24.48
CA ALA A 86 3.98 0.17 -25.81
C ALA A 86 4.63 1.11 -26.85
N PRO A 87 5.28 0.56 -27.91
CA PRO A 87 5.96 1.36 -28.93
C PRO A 87 5.04 2.35 -29.63
#